data_AF-A0A924YJE7-F1
#
_entry.id   AF-A0A924YJE7-F1
#
_cell.length_a   1.000
_cell.length_b   1.000
_cell.length_c   1.000
_cell.angle_alpha   90.00
_cell.angle_beta   90.00
_cell.angle_gamma   90.00
#
_symmetry.space_group_name_H-M   'P 1'
#
loop_
_entity.id
_entity.type
_entity.pdbx_description
1 polymer ?
#
loop_
_entity_poly.entity_id
_entity_poly.type
_entity_poly.pdbx_seq_one_letter_code
_entity_poly.pdbx_strand_id
1 'polypeptide(L)' 'MQPVSLAFFWHQHQPYYPDDVSGETLMPWVRLHGTKDYYGMALHLLEVPEFRCAIN' A
#
# COMPACT_ATOMS: atom_id res chain seq x y z
N MET A 1 2.12 34.89 2.65
CA MET A 1 2.82 33.59 2.51
C MET A 1 2.62 33.10 1.09
N GLN A 2 3.65 32.52 0.45
CA GLN A 2 3.49 31.91 -0.87
C GLN A 2 2.91 30.48 -0.74
N PRO A 3 2.10 30.01 -1.71
CA PRO A 3 1.59 28.65 -1.70
C PRO A 3 2.72 27.62 -1.82
N VAL A 4 2.59 26.49 -1.12
CA VAL A 4 3.50 25.34 -1.24
C VAL A 4 2.80 24.25 -2.05
N SER A 5 3.49 23.71 -3.06
CA SER A 5 3.06 22.49 -3.74
C SER A 5 3.48 21.27 -2.93
N LEU A 6 2.52 20.40 -2.60
CA LEU A 6 2.73 19.19 -1.82
C LEU A 6 2.29 17.97 -2.63
N ALA A 7 3.10 16.92 -2.63
CA ALA A 7 2.77 15.65 -3.25
C ALA A 7 3.00 14.51 -2.24
N PHE A 8 1.97 13.71 -1.99
CA PHE A 8 2.09 12.48 -1.21
C PHE A 8 2.32 11.30 -2.16
N PHE A 9 3.35 10.50 -1.86
CA PHE A 9 3.66 9.26 -2.56
C PHE A 9 3.60 8.09 -1.57
N TRP A 10 2.75 7.12 -1.86
CA TRP A 10 2.68 5.87 -1.13
C TRP A 10 3.45 4.80 -1.89
N HIS A 11 4.59 4.43 -1.32
CA HIS A 11 5.43 3.40 -1.88
C HIS A 11 4.99 2.01 -1.39
N GLN A 12 4.40 1.19 -2.25
CA GLN A 12 4.03 -0.19 -1.95
C GLN A 12 5.05 -1.15 -2.57
N HIS A 13 5.70 -1.93 -1.74
CA HIS A 13 6.61 -2.99 -2.18
C HIS A 13 6.27 -4.29 -1.46
N GLN A 14 6.06 -5.36 -2.24
CA GLN A 14 5.98 -6.73 -1.73
C GLN A 14 7.02 -7.58 -2.46
N PRO A 15 7.92 -8.26 -1.74
CA PRO A 15 8.79 -9.26 -2.33
C PRO A 15 8.00 -10.51 -2.73
N TYR A 16 8.67 -11.38 -3.49
CA TYR A 16 8.20 -12.73 -3.74
C TYR A 16 8.38 -13.59 -2.49
N TYR A 17 7.28 -14.12 -1.94
CA TYR A 17 7.25 -14.91 -0.71
C TYR A 17 7.14 -16.43 -0.89
N PRO A 18 6.54 -16.98 -1.96
CA PRO A 18 6.51 -18.43 -2.13
C PRO A 18 7.94 -19.00 -2.19
N ASP A 19 8.15 -20.14 -1.53
CA ASP A 19 9.33 -20.97 -1.71
C ASP A 19 9.05 -21.99 -2.82
N ASP A 20 9.72 -21.82 -3.96
CA ASP A 20 9.56 -22.68 -5.13
C ASP A 20 10.08 -24.12 -4.91
N VAL A 21 10.90 -24.35 -3.88
CA VAL A 21 11.46 -25.68 -3.59
C VAL A 21 10.50 -26.50 -2.74
N SER A 22 9.96 -25.93 -1.66
CA SER A 22 9.00 -26.62 -0.79
C SER A 22 7.55 -26.49 -1.27
N GLY A 23 7.24 -25.49 -2.09
CA GLY A 23 5.88 -25.12 -2.49
C GLY A 23 5.11 -24.39 -1.38
N GLU A 24 5.74 -24.09 -0.25
CA GLU A 24 5.10 -23.39 0.86
C GLU A 24 5.24 -21.87 0.71
N THR A 25 4.23 -21.13 1.17
CA THR A 25 4.36 -19.67 1.35
C THR A 25 4.50 -19.38 2.83
N LEU A 26 5.72 -19.11 3.26
CA LEU A 26 5.99 -18.79 4.65
C LEU A 26 5.46 -17.39 4.98
N MET A 27 4.69 -17.32 6.06
CA MET A 27 4.06 -16.11 6.60
C MET A 27 3.03 -15.45 5.66
N PRO A 28 1.89 -14.99 6.19
CA PRO A 28 0.79 -14.48 5.36
C PRO A 28 1.01 -13.03 4.93
N TRP A 29 2.22 -12.61 4.57
CA TRP A 29 2.57 -11.20 4.36
C TRP A 29 1.75 -10.52 3.25
N VAL A 30 1.47 -11.24 2.16
CA VAL A 30 0.58 -10.74 1.10
C VAL A 30 -0.80 -10.41 1.66
N ARG A 31 -1.37 -11.32 2.45
CA ARG A 31 -2.69 -11.13 3.07
C ARG A 31 -2.64 -10.06 4.17
N LEU A 32 -1.60 -10.04 5.00
CA LEU A 32 -1.47 -9.09 6.09
C LEU A 32 -1.40 -7.66 5.55
N HIS A 33 -0.47 -7.37 4.66
CA HIS A 33 -0.33 -6.02 4.10
C HIS A 33 -1.53 -5.62 3.25
N GLY A 34 -2.12 -6.55 2.49
CA GLY A 34 -3.32 -6.28 1.72
C GLY A 34 -4.51 -5.84 2.60
N THR A 35 -4.77 -6.57 3.68
CA THR A 35 -5.92 -6.31 4.57
C THR A 35 -5.69 -5.16 5.54
N LYS A 36 -4.48 -5.04 6.09
CA LYS A 36 -4.14 -4.02 7.09
C LYS A 36 -3.79 -2.68 6.45
N ASP A 37 -2.91 -2.69 5.44
CA ASP A 37 -2.28 -1.47 4.94
C ASP A 37 -2.97 -1.00 3.64
N TYR A 38 -3.06 -1.86 2.61
CA TYR A 38 -3.46 -1.42 1.27
C TYR A 38 -4.94 -1.07 1.19
N TYR A 39 -5.76 -1.88 1.84
CA TYR A 39 -7.19 -1.66 1.89
C TYR A 39 -7.53 -0.37 2.66
N GLY A 40 -6.96 -0.18 3.85
CA GLY A 40 -7.18 1.05 4.64
C GLY A 40 -6.70 2.30 3.92
N MET A 41 -5.53 2.23 3.28
CA MET A 41 -5.00 3.29 2.43
C MET A 41 -5.98 3.72 1.34
N ALA A 42 -6.58 2.77 0.62
CA ALA A 42 -7.59 3.07 -0.41
C ALA A 42 -8.89 3.64 0.18
N LEU A 43 -9.31 3.17 1.36
CA LEU A 43 -10.51 3.68 2.02
C LEU A 43 -10.39 5.15 2.43
N HIS A 44 -9.21 5.62 2.83
CA HIS A 44 -9.01 7.03 3.16
C HIS A 44 -9.27 7.97 1.96
N LEU A 45 -9.07 7.50 0.72
CA LEU A 45 -9.41 8.29 -0.48
C LEU A 45 -10.92 8.42 -0.69
N LEU A 46 -11.71 7.47 -0.21
CA LEU A 46 -13.17 7.56 -0.22
C LEU A 46 -13.70 8.47 0.89
N GLU A 47 -13.04 8.43 2.06
CA GLU A 47 -13.37 9.26 3.22
C GLU A 47 -13.06 10.74 2.99
N VAL A 48 -11.96 11.04 2.27
CA VAL A 48 -11.50 12.40 1.98
C VAL A 48 -11.29 12.60 0.48
N PRO A 49 -12.35 12.89 -0.30
CA PRO A 49 -12.27 12.96 -1.77
C PRO A 49 -11.34 14.05 -2.32
N GLU A 50 -11.02 15.07 -1.53
CA GLU A 50 -10.10 16.16 -1.89
C GLU A 50 -8.62 15.76 -1.72
N PHE A 51 -8.33 14.69 -0.97
CA PHE A 51 -6.97 14.21 -0.77
C PHE A 51 -6.38 13.68 -2.08
N ARG A 52 -5.17 14.13 -2.42
CA ARG A 52 -4.46 13.76 -3.64
C ARG A 52 -3.14 13.08 -3.27
N CYS A 53 -2.94 11.87 -3.77
CA CYS A 53 -1.69 11.12 -3.64
C CYS A 53 -1.42 10.30 -4.90
N ALA A 54 -0.17 9.88 -5.05
CA ALA A 54 0.23 8.84 -6.00
C ALA A 54 0.51 7.54 -5.24
N ILE A 55 0.12 6.42 -5.83
CA ILE A 55 0.30 5.07 -5.29
C ILE A 55 0.97 4.25 -6.39
N ASN A 56 1.98 3.46 -6.04
CA ASN A 56 2.62 2.53 -6.98
C ASN A 56 2.17 1.07 -6.81
#